data_AF-G6YM99-F1
#
_entry.id   AF-G6YM99-F1
#
_cell.length_a   1.000
_cell.length_b   1.000
_cell.length_c   1.000
_cell.angle_alpha   90.00
_cell.angle_beta   90.00
_cell.angle_gamma   90.00
#
_symmetry.space_group_name_H-M   'P 1'
#
loop_
_entity.id
_entity.type
_entity.pdbx_description
1 polymer ?
#
loop_
_entity_poly.entity_id
_entity_poly.type
_entity_poly.pdbx_seq_one_letter_code
_entity_poly.pdbx_strand_id
1 'polypeptide(L)' 'MLKHPTLELLGQLGLAGMAHAFTELESNSDAANLSHAEWLALLLDHEATYRNDRRLALRLRHARLRHHAV' A
#
# COMPACT_ATOMS: atom_id res chain seq x y z
N MET A 1 -13.40 1.35 -19.52
CA MET A 1 -12.48 1.09 -18.39
C MET A 1 -13.27 0.38 -17.31
N LEU A 2 -13.19 -0.96 -17.26
CA LEU A 2 -13.73 -1.71 -16.14
C LEU A 2 -12.73 -1.53 -15.00
N LYS A 3 -12.99 -0.58 -14.10
CA LYS A 3 -12.23 -0.51 -12.85
C LYS A 3 -12.45 -1.83 -12.14
N HIS A 4 -11.36 -2.53 -11.81
CA HIS A 4 -11.46 -3.82 -11.12
C HIS A 4 -12.29 -3.58 -9.84
N PRO A 5 -13.43 -4.26 -9.62
CA PRO A 5 -14.32 -3.95 -8.49
C PRO A 5 -13.57 -4.05 -7.14
N THR A 6 -12.57 -4.93 -7.07
CA THR A 6 -11.64 -5.06 -5.95
C THR A 6 -10.82 -3.78 -5.71
N LEU A 7 -10.25 -3.18 -6.76
CA LEU A 7 -9.45 -1.96 -6.62
C LEU A 7 -10.28 -0.77 -6.18
N GLU A 8 -11.53 -0.67 -6.65
CA GLU A 8 -12.46 0.36 -6.18
C GLU A 8 -12.75 0.20 -4.68
N LEU A 9 -13.05 -1.02 -4.24
CA LEU A 9 -13.32 -1.31 -2.85
C LEU A 9 -12.09 -1.06 -1.95
N LEU A 10 -10.89 -1.47 -2.38
CA LEU A 10 -9.64 -1.18 -1.66
C LEU A 10 -9.42 0.32 -1.52
N GLY A 11 -9.70 1.09 -2.57
CA GLY A 11 -9.67 2.56 -2.54
C GLY A 11 -10.67 3.15 -1.55
N GLN A 12 -11.91 2.67 -1.55
CA GLN A 12 -12.96 3.10 -0.62
C GLN A 12 -12.63 2.80 0.85
N LEU A 13 -11.96 1.68 1.11
CA LEU A 13 -11.51 1.28 2.46
C LEU A 13 -10.22 1.99 2.91
N GLY A 14 -9.61 2.82 2.05
CA GLY A 14 -8.34 3.49 2.34
C GLY A 14 -7.14 2.55 2.43
N LEU A 15 -7.23 1.37 1.81
CA LEU A 15 -6.20 0.33 1.75
C LEU A 15 -5.30 0.57 0.53
N ALA A 16 -4.64 1.72 0.50
CA ALA A 16 -3.91 2.20 -0.68
C ALA A 16 -2.64 1.39 -1.00
N GLY A 17 -1.93 0.90 0.02
CA GLY A 17 -0.77 0.02 -0.18
C GLY A 17 -1.19 -1.34 -0.73
N MET A 18 -2.30 -1.88 -0.22
CA MET A 18 -2.93 -3.08 -0.78
C MET A 18 -3.38 -2.89 -2.23
N ALA A 19 -3.99 -1.76 -2.57
CA ALA A 19 -4.43 -1.48 -3.93
C ALA A 19 -3.26 -1.46 -4.92
N HIS A 20 -2.12 -0.88 -4.51
CA HIS A 20 -0.90 -0.89 -5.30
C HIS A 20 -0.35 -2.31 -5.48
N ALA A 21 -0.21 -3.04 -4.38
CA ALA A 21 0.29 -4.42 -4.40
C ALA A 21 -0.59 -5.36 -5.22
N PHE A 22 -1.91 -5.15 -5.20
CA PHE A 22 -2.86 -5.89 -6.03
C PHE A 22 -2.54 -5.70 -7.52
N THR A 23 -2.35 -4.45 -7.97
CA THR A 23 -1.99 -4.19 -9.38
C THR A 23 -0.63 -4.77 -9.77
N GLU A 24 0.34 -4.73 -8.87
CA GLU A 24 1.67 -5.31 -9.11
C GLU A 24 1.60 -6.83 -9.22
N LEU A 25 0.91 -7.49 -8.29
CA LEU A 25 0.75 -8.95 -8.28
C LEU A 25 -0.08 -9.46 -9.45
N GLU A 26 -1.13 -8.74 -9.89
CA GLU A 26 -1.87 -9.12 -11.10
C GLU A 26 -1.00 -9.04 -12.37
N SER A 27 -0.06 -8.10 -12.42
CA SER A 27 0.86 -7.94 -13.55
C SER A 27 2.05 -8.91 -13.52
N ASN A 28 2.26 -9.62 -12.40
CA ASN A 28 3.41 -10.48 -12.19
C ASN A 28 3.05 -11.95 -12.46
N SER A 29 3.64 -12.53 -13.52
CA SER A 29 3.46 -13.93 -13.88
C SER A 29 3.91 -14.92 -12.81
N ASP A 30 4.88 -14.57 -11.98
CA ASP A 30 5.38 -15.43 -10.90
C ASP A 30 4.42 -15.46 -9.71
N ALA A 31 3.55 -14.46 -9.58
CA ALA A 31 2.52 -14.43 -8.54
C ALA A 31 1.49 -15.57 -8.69
N ALA A 32 1.39 -16.18 -9.88
CA ALA A 32 0.55 -17.35 -10.13
C ALA A 32 1.00 -18.60 -9.33
N ASN A 33 2.25 -18.65 -8.88
CA ASN A 33 2.78 -19.77 -8.08
C ASN A 33 2.53 -19.59 -6.57
N LEU A 34 2.04 -18.43 -6.15
CA LEU A 34 1.77 -18.16 -4.74
C LEU A 34 0.48 -18.86 -4.31
N SER A 35 0.52 -19.49 -3.14
CA SER A 35 -0.70 -19.88 -2.46
C SER A 35 -1.53 -18.64 -2.10
N HIS A 36 -2.82 -18.83 -1.90
CA HIS A 36 -3.72 -17.74 -1.50
C HIS A 36 -3.26 -17.04 -0.20
N ALA A 37 -2.67 -17.79 0.73
CA ALA A 37 -2.15 -17.26 1.98
C ALA A 37 -0.92 -16.38 1.77
N GLU A 38 0.02 -16.79 0.92
CA GLU A 38 1.22 -15.99 0.58
C GLU A 38 0.85 -14.71 -0.16
N TRP A 39 -0.09 -14.83 -1.11
CA TRP A 39 -0.59 -13.67 -1.84
C TRP A 39 -1.25 -12.65 -0.91
N LEU A 40 -2.08 -13.11 0.04
CA LEU A 40 -2.69 -12.24 1.05
C LEU A 40 -1.64 -11.63 2.01
N ALA A 41 -0.63 -12.39 2.40
CA ALA A 41 0.45 -11.89 3.26
C ALA A 41 1.20 -10.73 2.60
N LEU A 42 1.56 -10.86 1.32
CA LEU A 42 2.24 -9.80 0.57
C LEU A 42 1.39 -8.53 0.46
N LEU A 43 0.09 -8.66 0.19
CA LEU A 43 -0.83 -7.53 0.20
C LEU A 43 -0.88 -6.79 1.54
N LEU A 44 -0.95 -7.55 2.64
CA LEU A 44 -0.97 -7.01 4.00
C LEU A 44 0.35 -6.32 4.35
N ASP A 45 1.48 -6.90 3.99
CA ASP A 45 2.81 -6.34 4.23
C ASP A 45 3.02 -5.02 3.49
N HIS A 46 2.56 -4.93 2.24
CA HIS A 46 2.58 -3.67 1.48
C HIS A 46 1.73 -2.59 2.15
N GLU A 47 0.53 -2.91 2.63
CA GLU A 47 -0.32 -1.95 3.35
C GLU A 47 0.31 -1.51 4.68
N ALA A 48 0.87 -2.44 5.45
CA ALA A 48 1.55 -2.15 6.70
C ALA A 48 2.74 -1.21 6.48
N THR A 49 3.55 -1.50 5.45
CA THR A 49 4.71 -0.69 5.03
C THR A 49 4.26 0.69 4.58
N TYR A 50 3.26 0.78 3.69
CA TYR A 50 2.71 2.04 3.22
C TYR A 50 2.22 2.95 4.36
N ARG A 51 1.51 2.38 5.34
CA ARG A 51 1.09 3.13 6.53
C ARG A 51 2.27 3.58 7.38
N ASN A 52 3.29 2.75 7.52
CA ASN A 52 4.48 3.11 8.27
C ASN A 52 5.24 4.27 7.64
N ASP A 53 5.45 4.21 6.33
CA ASP A 53 6.13 5.25 5.56
C ASP A 53 5.36 6.57 5.61
N ARG A 54 4.02 6.53 5.48
CA ARG A 54 3.20 7.73 5.66
C ARG A 54 3.35 8.34 7.05
N ARG A 55 3.34 7.52 8.10
CA ARG A 55 3.56 8.02 9.48
C ARG A 55 4.95 8.62 9.64
N LEU A 56 5.97 7.97 9.09
CA LEU A 56 7.35 8.46 9.15
C LEU A 56 7.49 9.78 8.40
N ALA A 57 6.98 9.88 7.17
CA ALA A 57 7.00 11.09 6.37
C ALA A 57 6.31 12.27 7.08
N LEU A 58 5.17 12.03 7.73
CA LEU A 58 4.49 13.06 8.52
C LEU A 58 5.34 13.53 9.71
N ARG A 59 5.98 12.60 10.44
CA ARG A 59 6.89 12.95 11.54
C ARG A 59 8.09 13.76 11.07
N LEU A 60 8.72 13.36 9.97
CA LEU A 60 9.85 14.08 9.37
C LEU A 60 9.43 15.48 8.91
N ARG A 61 8.26 15.61 8.28
CA ARG A 61 7.72 16.92 7.89
C ARG A 61 7.50 17.82 9.10
N HIS A 62 6.90 17.31 10.18
CA HIS A 62 6.72 18.07 11.42
C HIS A 62 8.05 18.47 12.06
N ALA A 63 9.04 17.56 12.10
CA ALA A 63 10.37 17.86 12.62
C ALA A 63 11.05 18.97 11.81
N ARG A 64 10.97 18.93 10.47
CA ARG A 64 11.52 19.96 9.58
C ARG A 64 10.84 21.33 9.79
N LEU A 65 9.51 21.34 9.96
CA LEU A 65 8.76 22.58 10.26
C LEU A 65 9.17 23.19 11.60
N ARG A 66 9.41 22.36 12.63
CA ARG A 66 9.90 22.83 13.94
C ARG A 66 11.30 23.43 13.85
N HIS A 67 12.17 22.84 13.02
CA HIS A 67 13.54 23.34 12.84
C HIS A 67 13.59 24.69 12.11
N HIS A 68 12.64 24.98 11.22
CA HIS A 68 12.55 26.28 10.51
C HIS A 68 11.85 27.38 11.31
N ALA A 69 11.26 27.07 12.46
CA ALA A 69 10.53 28.04 13.30
C ALA A 69 11.40 28.63 14.43
N VAL A 70 12.71 28.41 14.40
CA VAL A 70 13.70 28.92 15.38
C VAL A 70 14.65 29.89 14.68
#